data_AF-A0A845SB93-F1
#
_entry.id   AF-A0A845SB93-F1
#
_cell.length_a   1.000
_cell.length_b   1.000
_cell.length_c   1.000
_cell.angle_alpha   90.00
_cell.angle_beta   90.00
_cell.angle_gamma   90.00
#
_symmetry.space_group_name_H-M   'P 1'
#
loop_
_entity.id
_entity.type
_entity.pdbx_description
1 polymer ?
#
loop_
_entity_poly.entity_id
_entity_poly.type
_entity_poly.pdbx_seq_one_letter_code
_entity_poly.pdbx_strand_id
1 'polypeptide(L)'
;MSNIYDLIIKNGNCFINNNLTQTDIGIKNNQIIRIGSIDDSANKVLDAKGLTIIPGAIDTQVHFREPGNPDKEDLESGSKAAILGGITSIFE
;
A
#
# COMPACT_ATOMS: atom_id res chain seq x y z
N MET A 1 -8.63 22.54 -13.17
CA MET A 1 -7.25 22.01 -13.28
C MET A 1 -7.34 20.50 -13.23
N SER A 2 -6.84 19.79 -14.24
CA SER A 2 -6.78 18.33 -14.20
C SER A 2 -5.66 17.92 -13.25
N ASN A 3 -5.99 17.22 -12.17
CA ASN A 3 -4.97 16.70 -11.27
C ASN A 3 -4.10 15.68 -12.00
N ILE A 4 -2.78 15.78 -11.81
CA ILE A 4 -1.82 14.88 -12.45
C ILE A 4 -1.87 13.50 -11.80
N TYR A 5 -2.06 13.46 -10.48
CA TYR A 5 -2.07 12.26 -9.63
C TYR A 5 -3.45 12.00 -9.03
N ASP A 6 -3.75 10.72 -8.80
CA ASP A 6 -4.93 10.29 -8.05
C ASP A 6 -4.66 10.39 -6.54
N LEU A 7 -3.45 10.02 -6.11
CA LEU A 7 -3.00 10.08 -4.72
C LEU A 7 -1.55 10.54 -4.65
N ILE A 8 -1.27 11.47 -3.73
CA ILE A 8 0.10 11.73 -3.27
C ILE A 8 0.20 11.33 -1.79
N ILE A 9 1.23 10.57 -1.44
CA ILE A 9 1.63 10.33 -0.06
C ILE A 9 2.82 11.25 0.23
N LYS A 10 2.68 12.17 1.20
CA LYS A 10 3.68 13.19 1.51
C LYS A 10 4.43 12.94 2.81
N ASN A 11 5.63 13.49 2.91
CA ASN A 11 6.43 13.61 4.15
C ASN A 11 6.77 12.28 4.86
N GLY A 12 6.63 11.15 4.17
CA GLY A 12 6.91 9.84 4.77
C GLY A 12 8.37 9.44 4.65
N ASN A 13 8.82 8.58 5.58
CA ASN A 13 10.11 7.91 5.48
C ASN A 13 9.95 6.66 4.61
N CYS A 14 10.22 6.80 3.31
CA CYS A 14 10.04 5.74 2.33
C CYS A 14 11.24 4.78 2.31
N PHE A 15 10.98 3.47 2.40
CA PHE A 15 12.00 2.45 2.23
C PHE A 15 12.25 2.16 0.75
N ILE A 16 13.38 2.65 0.24
CA ILE A 16 13.77 2.58 -1.17
C ILE A 16 15.24 2.14 -1.24
N ASN A 17 15.55 1.15 -2.08
CA ASN A 17 16.92 0.66 -2.28
C ASN A 17 17.66 0.40 -0.95
N ASN A 18 16.99 -0.30 -0.03
CA ASN A 18 17.49 -0.65 1.31
C ASN A 18 17.83 0.54 2.23
N ASN A 19 17.27 1.72 1.95
CA ASN A 19 17.47 2.92 2.77
C ASN A 19 16.14 3.61 3.06
N LEU A 20 16.04 4.24 4.23
CA LEU A 20 14.92 5.12 4.55
C LEU A 20 15.23 6.53 4.04
N THR A 21 14.37 7.04 3.15
CA THR A 21 14.52 8.37 2.55
C THR A 21 13.23 9.16 2.77
N GLN A 22 13.34 10.37 3.31
CA GLN A 22 12.20 11.26 3.45
C GLN A 22 11.83 11.82 2.07
N THR A 23 10.70 11.40 1.53
CA THR A 23 10.27 11.77 0.18
C THR A 23 8.77 11.56 -0.02
N ASP A 24 8.22 12.02 -1.15
CA ASP A 24 6.82 11.84 -1.51
C ASP A 24 6.65 10.74 -2.58
N ILE A 25 5.48 10.13 -2.61
CA ILE A 25 5.10 9.11 -3.61
C ILE A 25 3.85 9.60 -4.36
N GLY A 26 3.95 9.68 -5.67
CA GLY A 26 2.86 10.04 -6.57
C GLY A 26 2.27 8.84 -7.28
N ILE A 27 0.96 8.66 -7.17
CA ILE A 27 0.22 7.50 -7.70
C ILE A 27 -0.81 7.97 -8.73
N LYS A 28 -0.88 7.27 -9.86
CA LYS A 28 -1.87 7.47 -10.91
C LYS A 28 -2.25 6.13 -11.53
N ASN A 29 -3.54 5.90 -11.79
CA ASN A 29 -4.05 4.67 -12.41
C ASN A 29 -3.51 3.39 -11.72
N ASN A 30 -3.53 3.39 -10.38
CA ASN A 30 -3.02 2.29 -9.53
C ASN A 30 -1.52 1.97 -9.70
N GLN A 31 -0.73 2.89 -10.26
CA GLN A 31 0.72 2.76 -10.38
C GLN A 31 1.45 3.90 -9.69
N ILE A 32 2.58 3.59 -9.07
CA ILE A 32 3.53 4.60 -8.62
C ILE A 32 4.20 5.17 -9.88
N ILE A 33 3.96 6.44 -10.16
CA ILE A 33 4.52 7.12 -11.34
C ILE A 33 5.62 8.13 -10.98
N ARG A 34 5.77 8.44 -9.69
CA ARG A 34 6.82 9.34 -9.19
C ARG A 34 7.22 9.02 -7.76
N ILE A 35 8.51 9.11 -7.51
CA ILE A 35 9.12 9.09 -6.18
C ILE A 35 10.06 10.30 -6.13
N GLY A 36 9.89 11.18 -5.15
CA GLY A 36 10.64 12.44 -5.07
C GLY A 36 9.80 13.56 -4.46
N SER A 37 10.34 14.79 -4.44
CA SER A 37 9.55 15.97 -4.06
C SER A 37 8.44 16.22 -5.09
N ILE A 38 7.19 16.39 -4.63
CA ILE A 38 6.02 16.63 -5.49
C ILE A 38 5.28 17.89 -5.04
N ASP A 39 5.34 18.94 -5.84
CA ASP A 39 4.62 20.21 -5.62
C ASP A 39 3.28 20.30 -6.40
N ASP A 40 3.01 19.32 -7.25
CA ASP A 40 1.79 19.21 -8.04
C ASP A 40 0.54 18.91 -7.19
N SER A 41 -0.65 19.14 -7.76
CA SER A 41 -1.93 18.78 -7.16
C SER A 41 -2.35 17.33 -7.46
N ALA A 42 -3.10 16.74 -6.53
CA ALA A 42 -3.69 15.40 -6.64
C ALA A 42 -5.16 15.39 -6.23
N ASN A 43 -5.91 14.36 -6.64
CA ASN A 43 -7.29 14.16 -6.16
C ASN A 43 -7.32 13.92 -4.65
N LYS A 44 -6.32 13.22 -4.11
CA LYS A 44 -6.14 12.96 -2.68
C LYS A 44 -4.69 13.18 -2.26
N VAL A 45 -4.51 13.75 -1.07
CA VAL A 45 -3.20 13.87 -0.42
C VAL A 45 -3.28 13.19 0.94
N LEU A 46 -2.30 12.34 1.25
CA LEU A 46 -2.14 11.69 2.54
C LEU A 46 -0.82 12.17 3.16
N ASP A 47 -0.89 12.78 4.35
CA ASP A 47 0.31 13.18 5.09
C ASP A 47 0.80 12.01 5.95
N ALA A 48 1.98 11.49 5.63
CA ALA A 48 2.62 10.38 6.31
C ALA A 48 3.78 10.85 7.20
N LYS A 49 3.78 12.11 7.64
CA LYS A 49 4.81 12.66 8.53
C LYS A 49 5.00 11.79 9.78
N GLY A 50 6.25 11.39 10.01
CA GLY A 50 6.63 10.55 11.16
C GLY A 50 6.26 9.07 10.98
N LEU A 51 5.68 8.68 9.85
CA LEU A 51 5.39 7.29 9.50
C LEU A 51 6.45 6.76 8.53
N THR A 52 6.63 5.44 8.58
CA THR A 52 7.46 4.69 7.63
C THR A 52 6.57 4.16 6.52
N ILE A 53 6.98 4.36 5.27
CA ILE A 53 6.30 3.82 4.09
C ILE A 53 7.14 2.68 3.54
N ILE A 54 6.57 1.48 3.51
CA ILE A 54 7.19 0.28 2.95
C ILE A 54 6.30 -0.29 1.83
N PRO A 55 6.87 -1.08 0.90
CA PRO A 55 6.04 -1.90 0.01
C PRO A 55 5.10 -2.78 0.82
N GLY A 56 3.88 -2.98 0.32
CA GLY A 56 2.95 -3.93 0.93
C GLY A 56 3.55 -5.34 0.94
N ALA A 57 3.38 -6.05 2.05
CA ALA A 57 3.95 -7.38 2.19
C ALA A 57 3.25 -8.40 1.29
N ILE A 58 4.02 -9.39 0.84
CA ILE A 58 3.53 -10.54 0.06
C ILE A 58 3.64 -11.77 0.96
N ASP A 59 2.50 -12.35 1.31
CA ASP A 59 2.46 -13.60 2.07
C ASP A 59 2.34 -14.79 1.10
N THR A 60 3.40 -15.59 1.05
CA THR A 60 3.50 -16.69 0.08
C THR A 60 2.78 -17.96 0.52
N GLN A 61 2.23 -18.01 1.73
CA GLN A 61 1.56 -19.22 2.21
C GLN A 61 0.47 -18.89 3.23
N VAL A 62 -0.78 -18.89 2.77
CA VAL A 62 -1.96 -18.79 3.62
C VAL A 62 -2.86 -20.02 3.46
N HIS A 63 -3.87 -20.09 4.33
CA HIS A 63 -4.93 -21.08 4.20
C HIS A 63 -6.26 -20.48 4.69
N PHE A 64 -6.96 -19.81 3.80
CA PHE A 64 -8.31 -19.24 3.92
C PHE A 64 -9.41 -20.28 3.73
N ARG A 65 -9.07 -21.56 3.55
CA ARG A 65 -9.98 -22.72 3.74
C ARG A 65 -11.28 -22.71 2.91
N GLU A 66 -11.35 -21.88 1.88
CA GLU A 66 -12.48 -21.74 0.98
C GLU A 66 -12.09 -22.20 -0.44
N PRO A 67 -12.81 -23.17 -1.03
CA PRO A 67 -13.98 -23.88 -0.50
C PRO A 67 -13.62 -24.99 0.51
N GLY A 68 -14.59 -25.36 1.37
CA GLY A 68 -14.53 -26.59 2.17
C GLY A 68 -14.72 -26.37 3.68
N ASN A 69 -13.93 -25.51 4.31
CA ASN A 69 -14.05 -25.22 5.76
C ASN A 69 -14.06 -23.70 6.06
N PRO A 70 -14.98 -22.90 5.47
CA PRO A 70 -15.01 -21.44 5.62
C PRO A 70 -15.27 -20.98 7.06
N ASP A 71 -15.88 -21.82 7.92
CA ASP A 71 -16.07 -21.51 9.34
C ASP A 71 -14.74 -21.34 10.12
N LYS A 72 -13.61 -21.83 9.57
CA LYS A 72 -12.28 -21.67 10.19
C LYS A 72 -11.63 -20.34 9.82
N GLU A 73 -11.78 -19.95 8.57
CA GLU A 73 -11.37 -18.71 7.92
C GLU A 73 -11.96 -18.77 6.51
N ASP A 74 -12.33 -17.64 5.91
CA ASP A 74 -12.78 -17.55 4.52
C ASP A 74 -11.99 -16.46 3.76
N LEU A 75 -12.24 -16.30 2.45
CA LEU A 75 -11.52 -15.29 1.66
C LEU A 75 -11.77 -13.86 2.17
N GLU A 76 -12.96 -13.58 2.71
CA GLU A 76 -13.33 -12.23 3.18
C GLU A 76 -12.65 -11.87 4.51
N SER A 77 -12.76 -12.74 5.50
CA SER A 77 -12.16 -12.60 6.83
C SER A 77 -10.64 -12.63 6.76
N GLY A 78 -10.07 -13.58 6.01
CA GLY A 78 -8.63 -13.73 5.85
C GLY A 78 -7.98 -12.53 5.15
N SER A 79 -8.59 -12.03 4.07
CA SER A 79 -8.08 -10.84 3.37
C SER A 79 -8.20 -9.56 4.18
N LYS A 80 -9.26 -9.40 5.00
CA LYS A 80 -9.39 -8.29 5.96
C LYS A 80 -8.31 -8.34 7.03
N ALA A 81 -8.02 -9.52 7.57
CA ALA A 81 -6.92 -9.70 8.52
C ALA A 81 -5.56 -9.36 7.88
N ALA A 82 -5.33 -9.83 6.66
CA ALA A 82 -4.10 -9.56 5.91
C ALA A 82 -3.84 -8.06 5.72
N ILE A 83 -4.84 -7.30 5.24
CA ILE A 83 -4.66 -5.86 4.97
C ILE A 83 -4.44 -5.04 6.26
N LEU A 84 -5.05 -5.45 7.38
CA LEU A 84 -4.81 -4.83 8.69
C LEU A 84 -3.37 -5.04 9.18
N GLY A 85 -2.73 -6.14 8.77
CA GLY A 85 -1.32 -6.43 9.03
C GLY A 85 -0.34 -5.81 8.02
N GLY A 86 -0.84 -5.13 6.97
CA GLY A 86 0.00 -4.58 5.90
C GLY A 86 0.37 -5.58 4.80
N ILE A 87 -0.31 -6.73 4.72
CA ILE A 87 -0.17 -7.71 3.64
C ILE A 87 -1.14 -7.32 2.52
N THR A 88 -0.59 -7.09 1.33
CA THR A 88 -1.37 -6.61 0.16
C THR A 88 -1.48 -7.65 -0.95
N SER A 89 -0.80 -8.78 -0.81
CA SER A 89 -0.88 -9.90 -1.75
C SER A 89 -0.65 -11.21 -1.01
N ILE A 90 -1.40 -12.23 -1.39
CA ILE A 90 -1.40 -13.55 -0.75
C ILE A 90 -1.39 -14.64 -1.81
N PHE A 91 -0.79 -15.78 -1.51
CA PHE A 91 -0.94 -17.02 -2.27
C PHE A 91 -1.77 -18.02 -1.45
N GLU A 92 -3.00 -18.26 -1.90
CA GLU A 92 -3.95 -19.25 -1.36
C GLU A 92 -4.00 -20.50 -2.25
#